data_AF-A0A930RL70-F1
#
_entry.id   AF-A0A930RL70-F1
#
_cell.length_a   1.000
_cell.length_b   1.000
_cell.length_c   1.000
_cell.angle_alpha   90.00
_cell.angle_beta   90.00
_cell.angle_gamma   90.00
#
_symmetry.space_group_name_H-M   'P 1'
#
loop_
_entity.id
_entity.type
_entity.pdbx_description
1 polymer ?
#
loop_
_entity_poly.entity_id
_entity_poly.type
_entity_poly.pdbx_seq_one_letter_code
_entity_poly.pdbx_strand_id
1 'polypeptide(L)'
;MSNRESGVLMHISSLPGNYGIGSFGKSAYDFVDFLVRTKQTYWQILPLGTTSYGDSPYQSFSAFAGNTNFIDFDILIEEGLINKEDVLTNWGEDETTVDYALLYEKRRPVLEKAVAAFLAKGKTPAYEKFVEEKAEWLEPFAEYMAIKESFDMKPWTAWSDEAIKRRQPDALAEYRTRLADKLEYHRVTQFFFDEQWHALKKYANDNFIQIIGDMPIYVAADSVEMWATPHYFKTDEEGNPLCVAGCPADDFSPLGQLWGNPIYNWEAMKEDGYTWWSKRLQASFELFDVVRIDHFRGFSAYWEIPAEAENATIGKWVKGPGYDLFKAVKEQLGELPIIAED
;
A
#
# COMPACT_ATOMS: atom_id res chain seq x y z
N MET A 1 0.17 25.53 25.19
CA MET A 1 -1.05 25.66 24.36
C MET A 1 -0.71 25.01 23.04
N SER A 2 -1.46 24.00 22.60
CA SER A 2 -1.28 23.47 21.25
C SER A 2 -1.62 24.58 20.23
N ASN A 3 -0.84 24.68 19.16
CA ASN A 3 -1.17 25.59 18.07
C ASN A 3 -2.47 25.10 17.40
N ARG A 4 -3.31 26.04 16.94
CA ARG A 4 -4.48 25.69 16.13
C ARG A 4 -4.02 25.54 14.68
N GLU A 5 -4.32 24.39 14.09
CA GLU A 5 -3.91 24.03 12.73
C GLU A 5 -5.14 23.65 11.89
N SER A 6 -5.00 23.70 10.58
CA SER A 6 -6.04 23.29 9.63
C SER A 6 -5.42 22.60 8.41
N GLY A 7 -6.23 21.85 7.67
CA GLY A 7 -5.77 21.12 6.50
C GLY A 7 -6.90 20.76 5.55
N VAL A 8 -6.53 20.14 4.43
CA VAL A 8 -7.47 19.65 3.41
C VAL A 8 -7.25 18.15 3.19
N LEU A 9 -8.35 17.38 3.15
CA LEU A 9 -8.37 16.01 2.68
C LEU A 9 -8.57 16.00 1.16
N MET A 10 -7.56 15.53 0.43
CA MET A 10 -7.59 15.41 -1.04
C MET A 10 -6.66 14.28 -1.45
N HIS A 11 -7.17 13.13 -1.89
CA HIS A 11 -6.29 12.04 -2.30
C HIS A 11 -5.58 12.35 -3.62
N ILE A 12 -4.43 11.70 -3.86
CA ILE A 12 -3.60 11.91 -5.06
C ILE A 12 -4.40 11.60 -6.32
N SER A 13 -5.22 10.55 -6.31
CA SER A 13 -6.08 10.17 -7.43
C SER A 13 -7.05 11.27 -7.88
N SER A 14 -7.45 12.15 -6.95
CA SER A 14 -8.42 13.23 -7.19
C SER A 14 -7.78 14.50 -7.73
N LEU A 15 -6.45 14.59 -7.78
CA LEU A 15 -5.78 15.72 -8.40
C LEU A 15 -6.02 15.72 -9.92
N PRO A 16 -6.14 16.89 -10.57
CA PRO A 16 -6.22 16.95 -12.03
C PRO A 16 -4.98 16.32 -12.68
N GLY A 17 -5.16 15.48 -13.69
CA GLY A 17 -4.05 14.79 -14.37
C GLY A 17 -4.36 14.54 -15.85
N ASN A 18 -3.33 14.61 -16.70
CA ASN A 18 -3.46 14.38 -18.15
C ASN A 18 -3.55 12.89 -18.53
N TYR A 19 -3.30 12.00 -17.56
CA TYR A 19 -3.07 10.57 -17.78
C TYR A 19 -4.11 9.70 -17.04
N GLY A 20 -5.34 10.21 -16.93
CA GLY A 20 -6.53 9.51 -16.44
C GLY A 20 -6.66 9.40 -14.92
N ILE A 21 -5.64 9.82 -14.18
CA ILE A 21 -5.62 9.88 -12.71
C ILE A 21 -4.65 10.97 -12.26
N GLY A 22 -4.89 11.56 -11.10
CA GLY A 22 -3.90 12.41 -10.45
C GLY A 22 -2.63 11.64 -10.07
N SER A 23 -1.50 12.34 -10.09
CA SER A 23 -0.15 11.79 -9.95
C SER A 23 0.71 12.66 -9.01
N PHE A 24 1.96 12.27 -8.80
CA PHE A 24 2.96 13.09 -8.10
C PHE A 24 3.55 14.24 -8.95
N GLY A 25 2.93 14.54 -10.10
CA GLY A 25 3.37 15.59 -11.02
C GLY A 25 2.94 16.99 -10.64
N LYS A 26 2.99 17.90 -11.63
CA LYS A 26 2.80 19.35 -11.46
C LYS A 26 1.57 19.75 -10.62
N SER A 27 0.43 19.06 -10.83
CA SER A 27 -0.82 19.32 -10.09
C SER A 27 -0.69 19.11 -8.57
N ALA A 28 0.13 18.15 -8.13
CA ALA A 28 0.38 17.92 -6.71
C ALA A 28 1.20 19.07 -6.09
N TYR A 29 2.20 19.57 -6.82
CA TYR A 29 2.98 20.75 -6.40
C TYR A 29 2.11 22.02 -6.37
N ASP A 30 1.24 22.21 -7.37
CA ASP A 30 0.26 23.31 -7.37
C ASP A 30 -0.72 23.23 -6.21
N PHE A 31 -1.08 22.01 -5.79
CA PHE A 31 -1.93 21.79 -4.63
C PHE A 31 -1.21 22.18 -3.34
N VAL A 32 0.07 21.83 -3.18
CA VAL A 32 0.88 22.32 -2.06
C VAL A 32 0.94 23.86 -2.05
N ASP A 33 1.18 24.50 -3.19
CA ASP A 33 1.17 25.96 -3.31
C ASP A 33 -0.19 26.57 -2.95
N PHE A 34 -1.29 25.90 -3.30
CA PHE A 34 -2.64 26.27 -2.88
C PHE A 34 -2.81 26.20 -1.36
N LEU A 35 -2.33 25.13 -0.71
CA LEU A 35 -2.38 24.97 0.75
C LEU A 35 -1.60 26.07 1.45
N VAL A 36 -0.39 26.40 0.97
CA VAL A 36 0.43 27.50 1.49
C VAL A 36 -0.30 28.83 1.36
N ARG A 37 -0.82 29.15 0.16
CA ARG A 37 -1.54 30.41 -0.11
C ARG A 37 -2.82 30.55 0.73
N THR A 38 -3.47 29.43 1.06
CA THR A 38 -4.66 29.39 1.90
C THR A 38 -4.36 29.16 3.38
N LYS A 39 -3.08 29.19 3.77
CA LYS A 39 -2.59 29.09 5.16
C LYS A 39 -2.99 27.79 5.85
N GLN A 40 -3.03 26.69 5.10
CA GLN A 40 -3.18 25.35 5.68
C GLN A 40 -1.84 24.85 6.21
N THR A 41 -1.89 23.87 7.10
CA THR A 41 -0.71 23.21 7.71
C THR A 41 -0.65 21.74 7.31
N TYR A 42 -1.80 21.12 7.05
CA TYR A 42 -1.89 19.70 6.72
C TYR A 42 -2.49 19.43 5.35
N TRP A 43 -1.92 18.44 4.67
CA TRP A 43 -2.55 17.73 3.55
C TRP A 43 -2.84 16.30 3.99
N GLN A 44 -4.12 15.94 4.12
CA GLN A 44 -4.51 14.57 4.41
C GLN A 44 -4.79 13.79 3.11
N ILE A 45 -4.31 12.55 3.06
CA ILE A 45 -4.51 11.62 1.95
C ILE A 45 -4.98 10.26 2.47
N LEU A 46 -5.66 9.51 1.59
CA LEU A 46 -5.94 8.08 1.78
C LEU A 46 -4.66 7.24 1.62
N PRO A 47 -4.68 5.93 1.93
CA PRO A 47 -3.51 5.07 1.78
C PRO A 47 -2.91 5.13 0.36
N LEU A 48 -1.58 5.11 0.24
CA LEU A 48 -0.88 5.11 -1.05
C LEU A 48 -0.57 3.70 -1.58
N GLY A 49 -1.13 2.66 -0.94
CA GLY A 49 -0.86 1.27 -1.27
C GLY A 49 -1.34 0.88 -2.68
N THR A 50 -0.66 -0.08 -3.29
CA THR A 50 -1.08 -0.66 -4.58
C THR A 50 -2.42 -1.39 -4.45
N THR A 51 -3.46 -0.86 -5.08
CA THR A 51 -4.83 -1.34 -4.91
C THR A 51 -5.05 -2.72 -5.52
N SER A 52 -5.84 -3.55 -4.81
CA SER A 52 -6.32 -4.83 -5.32
C SER A 52 -7.67 -4.68 -6.04
N TYR A 53 -8.41 -5.76 -6.22
CA TYR A 53 -9.70 -5.74 -6.91
C TYR A 53 -10.70 -4.82 -6.20
N GLY A 54 -11.35 -3.93 -6.96
CA GLY A 54 -12.30 -2.94 -6.45
C GLY A 54 -11.67 -1.57 -6.15
N ASP A 55 -10.38 -1.39 -6.44
CA ASP A 55 -9.66 -0.10 -6.47
C ASP A 55 -9.67 0.68 -5.14
N SER A 56 -10.06 0.02 -4.05
CA SER A 56 -10.09 0.60 -2.72
C SER A 56 -8.67 0.75 -2.17
N PRO A 57 -8.24 1.97 -1.76
CA PRO A 57 -6.98 2.18 -1.07
C PRO A 57 -6.83 1.37 0.23
N TYR A 58 -7.95 0.90 0.80
CA TYR A 58 -7.97 0.09 2.02
C TYR A 58 -7.81 -1.41 1.76
N GLN A 59 -7.70 -1.82 0.50
CA GLN A 59 -7.41 -3.19 0.08
C GLN A 59 -6.22 -3.18 -0.89
N SER A 60 -5.04 -3.45 -0.34
CA SER A 60 -3.78 -3.41 -1.08
C SER A 60 -3.13 -4.79 -1.21
N PHE A 61 -2.40 -5.03 -2.29
CA PHE A 61 -1.56 -6.23 -2.42
C PHE A 61 -0.37 -6.24 -1.46
N SER A 62 -0.03 -5.09 -0.86
CA SER A 62 1.00 -4.99 0.17
C SER A 62 0.70 -3.89 1.18
N ALA A 63 1.10 -4.12 2.43
CA ALA A 63 1.12 -3.11 3.48
C ALA A 63 2.21 -2.04 3.30
N PHE A 64 3.15 -2.25 2.38
CA PHE A 64 4.35 -1.41 2.17
C PHE A 64 4.43 -0.79 0.78
N ALA A 65 4.11 -1.55 -0.27
CA ALA A 65 4.32 -1.12 -1.65
C ALA A 65 3.37 0.01 -2.08
N GLY A 66 3.93 1.00 -2.81
CA GLY A 66 3.20 2.13 -3.34
C GLY A 66 2.42 1.83 -4.63
N ASN A 67 1.36 2.61 -4.88
CA ASN A 67 0.53 2.51 -6.07
C ASN A 67 1.20 3.14 -7.29
N THR A 68 1.56 2.33 -8.29
CA THR A 68 2.22 2.77 -9.51
C THR A 68 1.33 3.65 -10.41
N ASN A 69 0.03 3.74 -10.11
CA ASN A 69 -0.87 4.68 -10.77
C ASN A 69 -0.52 6.15 -10.50
N PHE A 70 0.18 6.44 -9.39
CA PHE A 70 0.55 7.81 -9.03
C PHE A 70 1.90 8.26 -9.61
N ILE A 71 2.65 7.36 -10.26
CA ILE A 71 3.87 7.71 -11.00
C ILE A 71 3.48 8.67 -12.13
N ASP A 72 4.08 9.85 -12.12
CA ASP A 72 3.86 10.88 -13.11
C ASP A 72 4.70 10.64 -14.37
N PHE A 73 4.04 10.66 -15.52
CA PHE A 73 4.70 10.41 -16.80
C PHE A 73 5.41 11.64 -17.35
N ASP A 74 5.04 12.87 -16.98
CA ASP A 74 5.78 14.06 -17.41
C ASP A 74 7.18 14.06 -16.81
N ILE A 75 7.32 13.67 -15.53
CA ILE A 75 8.63 13.47 -14.89
C ILE A 75 9.46 12.42 -15.63
N LEU A 76 8.87 11.27 -15.99
CA LEU A 76 9.60 10.23 -16.76
C LEU A 76 9.99 10.70 -18.17
N ILE A 77 9.21 11.60 -18.78
CA ILE A 77 9.56 12.25 -20.06
C ILE A 77 10.73 13.22 -19.87
N GLU A 78 10.72 14.03 -18.82
CA GLU A 78 11.80 14.97 -18.49
C GLU A 78 13.14 14.25 -18.22
N GLU A 79 13.08 13.08 -17.57
CA GLU A 79 14.23 12.19 -17.37
C GLU A 79 14.66 11.46 -18.65
N GLY A 80 13.88 11.57 -19.72
CA GLY A 80 14.10 10.91 -21.01
C GLY A 80 14.01 9.38 -20.90
N LEU A 81 13.14 8.86 -20.03
CA LEU A 81 12.85 7.43 -19.89
C LEU A 81 11.73 6.99 -20.84
N ILE A 82 10.83 7.89 -21.20
CA ILE A 82 9.80 7.73 -22.23
C ILE A 82 9.69 9.01 -23.05
N ASN A 83 9.00 8.96 -24.19
CA ASN A 83 8.73 10.12 -25.04
C ASN A 83 7.27 10.53 -24.95
N LYS A 84 6.95 11.74 -25.41
CA LYS A 84 5.56 12.24 -25.45
C LYS A 84 4.65 11.33 -26.27
N GLU A 85 5.17 10.74 -27.33
CA GLU A 85 4.43 9.82 -28.20
C GLU A 85 4.02 8.54 -27.48
N ASP A 86 4.74 8.14 -26.43
CA ASP A 86 4.45 6.91 -25.67
C ASP A 86 3.19 7.04 -24.81
N VAL A 87 2.77 8.27 -24.50
CA VAL A 87 1.57 8.58 -23.70
C VAL A 87 0.40 9.13 -24.53
N LEU A 88 0.54 9.19 -25.87
CA LEU A 88 -0.53 9.59 -26.77
C LEU A 88 -1.55 8.45 -26.95
N THR A 89 -2.43 8.29 -25.97
CA THR A 89 -3.54 7.34 -26.00
C THR A 89 -4.76 7.92 -25.31
N ASN A 90 -5.88 7.19 -25.36
CA ASN A 90 -7.07 7.56 -24.60
C ASN A 90 -6.86 7.16 -23.13
N TRP A 91 -6.94 8.14 -22.23
CA TRP A 91 -6.81 7.97 -20.78
C TRP A 91 -8.14 8.05 -20.02
N GLY A 92 -9.25 8.19 -20.75
CA GLY A 92 -10.59 8.28 -20.19
C GLY A 92 -11.45 9.26 -21.00
N GLU A 93 -12.76 9.12 -20.90
CA GLU A 93 -13.71 10.01 -21.59
C GLU A 93 -14.23 11.14 -20.69
N ASP A 94 -14.06 11.02 -19.37
CA ASP A 94 -14.53 11.97 -18.37
C ASP A 94 -13.38 12.37 -17.42
N GLU A 95 -12.93 13.61 -17.52
CA GLU A 95 -11.84 14.17 -16.69
C GLU A 95 -12.20 14.28 -15.19
N THR A 96 -13.48 14.09 -14.82
CA THR A 96 -13.95 14.18 -13.42
C THR A 96 -13.99 12.83 -12.71
N THR A 97 -13.70 11.72 -13.42
CA THR A 97 -13.73 10.36 -12.88
C THR A 97 -12.52 9.56 -13.32
N VAL A 98 -12.14 8.56 -12.52
CA VAL A 98 -11.02 7.67 -12.83
C VAL A 98 -11.56 6.35 -13.40
N ASP A 99 -11.15 6.00 -14.61
CA ASP A 99 -11.41 4.68 -15.21
C ASP A 99 -10.27 3.70 -14.86
N TYR A 100 -10.37 3.08 -13.69
CA TYR A 100 -9.34 2.18 -13.17
C TYR A 100 -9.08 0.95 -14.07
N ALA A 101 -10.12 0.45 -14.76
CA ALA A 101 -9.97 -0.67 -15.69
C ALA A 101 -9.12 -0.27 -16.90
N LEU A 102 -9.38 0.92 -17.47
CA LEU A 102 -8.56 1.48 -18.54
C LEU A 102 -7.11 1.72 -18.07
N LEU A 103 -6.92 2.28 -16.87
CA LEU A 103 -5.57 2.54 -16.34
C LEU A 103 -4.75 1.26 -16.16
N TYR A 104 -5.38 0.19 -15.65
CA TYR A 104 -4.76 -1.12 -15.49
C TYR A 104 -4.16 -1.62 -16.81
N GLU A 105 -4.89 -1.46 -17.92
CA GLU A 105 -4.43 -1.88 -19.25
C GLU A 105 -3.41 -0.91 -19.87
N LYS A 106 -3.63 0.40 -19.76
CA LYS A 106 -2.89 1.41 -20.53
C LYS A 106 -1.58 1.85 -19.88
N ARG A 107 -1.51 1.87 -18.54
CA ARG A 107 -0.31 2.36 -17.84
C ARG A 107 0.85 1.35 -17.89
N ARG A 108 0.55 0.06 -17.86
CA ARG A 108 1.57 -1.01 -17.87
C ARG A 108 2.53 -0.91 -19.07
N PRO A 109 2.06 -0.83 -20.34
CA PRO A 109 2.97 -0.69 -21.49
C PRO A 109 3.87 0.55 -21.44
N VAL A 110 3.38 1.67 -20.88
CA VAL A 110 4.17 2.90 -20.74
C VAL A 110 5.28 2.70 -19.70
N LEU A 111 4.94 2.15 -18.53
CA LEU A 111 5.91 1.86 -17.49
C LEU A 111 6.93 0.80 -17.93
N GLU A 112 6.54 -0.20 -18.73
CA GLU A 112 7.49 -1.18 -19.29
C GLU A 112 8.55 -0.51 -20.19
N LYS A 113 8.16 0.50 -20.98
CA LYS A 113 9.12 1.30 -21.76
C LYS A 113 10.04 2.11 -20.84
N ALA A 114 9.50 2.75 -19.81
CA ALA A 114 10.29 3.53 -18.85
C ALA A 114 11.32 2.65 -18.12
N VAL A 115 10.91 1.47 -17.66
CA VAL A 115 11.78 0.48 -17.01
C VAL A 115 12.87 0.02 -17.97
N ALA A 116 12.53 -0.34 -19.21
CA ALA A 116 13.52 -0.77 -20.20
C ALA A 116 14.55 0.32 -20.48
N ALA A 117 14.12 1.58 -20.62
CA ALA A 117 15.02 2.72 -20.82
C ALA A 117 15.91 2.99 -19.60
N PHE A 118 15.35 2.88 -18.38
CA PHE A 118 16.11 3.01 -17.14
C PHE A 118 17.22 1.96 -17.03
N LEU A 119 16.87 0.69 -17.27
CA LEU A 119 17.84 -0.41 -17.24
C LEU A 119 18.91 -0.27 -18.34
N ALA A 120 18.54 0.21 -19.54
CA ALA A 120 19.47 0.45 -20.64
C ALA A 120 20.46 1.60 -20.35
N LYS A 121 20.03 2.64 -19.61
CA LYS A 121 20.92 3.72 -19.13
C LYS A 121 21.87 3.25 -18.04
N GLY A 122 21.52 2.16 -17.35
CA GLY A 122 22.30 1.56 -16.27
C GLY A 122 21.71 1.91 -14.89
N LYS A 123 21.71 0.92 -14.00
CA LYS A 123 21.25 1.05 -12.62
C LYS A 123 22.03 2.14 -11.90
N THR A 124 21.33 3.09 -11.29
CA THR A 124 21.95 4.20 -10.56
C THR A 124 22.31 3.76 -9.12
N PRO A 125 23.28 4.41 -8.46
CA PRO A 125 23.57 4.15 -7.05
C PRO A 125 22.36 4.38 -6.13
N ALA A 126 21.48 5.32 -6.48
CA ALA A 126 20.24 5.56 -5.73
C ALA A 126 19.29 4.36 -5.81
N TYR A 127 19.15 3.75 -6.99
CA TYR A 127 18.35 2.54 -7.16
C TYR A 127 18.93 1.34 -6.41
N GLU A 128 20.24 1.12 -6.50
CA GLU A 128 20.90 0.03 -5.78
C GLU A 128 20.72 0.18 -4.26
N LYS A 129 20.88 1.40 -3.76
CA LYS A 129 20.61 1.74 -2.36
C LYS A 129 19.15 1.50 -1.96
N PHE A 130 18.19 1.93 -2.79
CA PHE A 130 16.77 1.68 -2.55
C PHE A 130 16.47 0.18 -2.46
N VAL A 131 16.97 -0.62 -3.41
CA VAL A 131 16.77 -2.08 -3.40
C VAL A 131 17.39 -2.71 -2.16
N GLU A 132 18.58 -2.28 -1.74
CA GLU A 132 19.24 -2.76 -0.51
C GLU A 132 18.46 -2.39 0.76
N GLU A 133 18.10 -1.12 0.92
CA GLU A 133 17.42 -0.61 2.12
C GLU A 133 15.99 -1.14 2.25
N LYS A 134 15.31 -1.41 1.13
CA LYS A 134 13.91 -1.87 1.10
C LYS A 134 13.77 -3.38 0.87
N ALA A 135 14.88 -4.11 0.75
CA ALA A 135 14.91 -5.53 0.36
C ALA A 135 13.91 -6.41 1.14
N GLU A 136 13.73 -6.16 2.44
CA GLU A 136 12.89 -6.97 3.31
C GLU A 136 11.44 -7.06 2.82
N TRP A 137 10.84 -5.94 2.36
CA TRP A 137 9.48 -5.94 1.83
C TRP A 137 9.45 -5.93 0.30
N LEU A 138 10.45 -5.32 -0.35
CA LEU A 138 10.50 -5.16 -1.80
C LEU A 138 10.68 -6.50 -2.51
N GLU A 139 11.55 -7.38 -2.01
CA GLU A 139 11.82 -8.67 -2.64
C GLU A 139 10.60 -9.61 -2.59
N PRO A 140 9.96 -9.84 -1.43
CA PRO A 140 8.71 -10.61 -1.39
C PRO A 140 7.61 -9.99 -2.25
N PHE A 141 7.51 -8.65 -2.29
CA PHE A 141 6.51 -7.96 -3.12
C PHE A 141 6.74 -8.17 -4.62
N ALA A 142 7.98 -7.98 -5.09
CA ALA A 142 8.34 -8.19 -6.49
C ALA A 142 8.13 -9.65 -6.91
N GLU A 143 8.47 -10.61 -6.05
CA GLU A 143 8.14 -12.03 -6.25
C GLU A 143 6.63 -12.23 -6.37
N TYR A 144 5.89 -11.79 -5.37
CA TYR A 144 4.44 -11.99 -5.27
C TYR A 144 3.74 -11.47 -6.52
N MET A 145 4.03 -10.23 -6.93
CA MET A 145 3.39 -9.62 -8.10
C MET A 145 3.79 -10.31 -9.40
N ALA A 146 5.07 -10.63 -9.61
CA ALA A 146 5.50 -11.32 -10.82
C ALA A 146 4.90 -12.73 -10.94
N ILE A 147 4.84 -13.48 -9.82
CA ILE A 147 4.23 -14.80 -9.77
C ILE A 147 2.73 -14.68 -10.02
N LYS A 148 2.06 -13.73 -9.35
CA LYS A 148 0.64 -13.44 -9.53
C LYS A 148 0.28 -13.16 -10.98
N GLU A 149 1.09 -12.37 -11.68
CA GLU A 149 0.94 -12.11 -13.12
C GLU A 149 1.04 -13.40 -13.96
N SER A 150 1.94 -14.32 -13.59
CA SER A 150 2.06 -15.62 -14.28
C SER A 150 0.87 -16.56 -14.07
N PHE A 151 -0.03 -16.22 -13.13
CA PHE A 151 -1.28 -16.92 -12.85
C PHE A 151 -2.53 -16.09 -13.19
N ASP A 152 -2.43 -15.20 -14.19
CA ASP A 152 -3.55 -14.37 -14.68
C ASP A 152 -4.16 -13.49 -13.57
N MET A 153 -3.31 -12.94 -12.70
CA MET A 153 -3.70 -12.11 -11.55
C MET A 153 -4.55 -12.80 -10.49
N LYS A 154 -4.67 -14.13 -10.51
CA LYS A 154 -5.41 -14.89 -9.49
C LYS A 154 -4.83 -14.68 -8.10
N PRO A 155 -5.66 -14.75 -7.04
CA PRO A 155 -5.15 -14.70 -5.68
C PRO A 155 -4.21 -15.87 -5.41
N TRP A 156 -3.26 -15.67 -4.49
CA TRP A 156 -2.21 -16.67 -4.24
C TRP A 156 -2.75 -18.03 -3.79
N THR A 157 -3.88 -18.05 -3.08
CA THR A 157 -4.57 -19.28 -2.68
C THR A 157 -5.07 -20.12 -3.86
N ALA A 158 -5.26 -19.50 -5.03
CA ALA A 158 -5.75 -20.11 -6.26
C ALA A 158 -4.63 -20.43 -7.29
N TRP A 159 -3.36 -20.24 -6.94
CA TRP A 159 -2.25 -20.66 -7.80
C TRP A 159 -2.22 -22.19 -7.91
N SER A 160 -2.01 -22.72 -9.13
CA SER A 160 -2.06 -24.17 -9.36
C SER A 160 -0.80 -24.91 -8.90
N ASP A 161 0.26 -24.18 -8.56
CA ASP A 161 1.52 -24.72 -8.09
C ASP A 161 1.57 -24.65 -6.54
N GLU A 162 1.45 -25.81 -5.91
CA GLU A 162 1.43 -25.92 -4.45
C GLU A 162 2.80 -25.63 -3.80
N ALA A 163 3.90 -25.80 -4.53
CA ALA A 163 5.23 -25.50 -4.03
C ALA A 163 5.44 -24.00 -3.89
N ILE A 164 4.97 -23.21 -4.87
CA ILE A 164 5.06 -21.74 -4.80
C ILE A 164 4.05 -21.14 -3.81
N LYS A 165 2.86 -21.73 -3.67
CA LYS A 165 1.89 -21.36 -2.61
C LYS A 165 2.52 -21.44 -1.22
N ARG A 166 3.28 -22.50 -0.96
CA ARG A 166 4.01 -22.72 0.30
C ARG A 166 5.41 -22.10 0.33
N ARG A 167 5.76 -21.28 -0.66
CA ARG A 167 7.08 -20.61 -0.76
C ARG A 167 8.26 -21.58 -0.61
N GLN A 168 8.17 -22.76 -1.22
CA GLN A 168 9.28 -23.71 -1.19
C GLN A 168 10.53 -23.09 -1.86
N PRO A 169 11.73 -23.18 -1.24
CA PRO A 169 12.92 -22.49 -1.74
C PRO A 169 13.28 -22.79 -3.20
N ASP A 170 13.17 -24.06 -3.61
CA ASP A 170 13.50 -24.48 -4.98
C ASP A 170 12.51 -23.91 -6.02
N ALA A 171 11.21 -23.91 -5.69
CA ALA A 171 10.20 -23.28 -6.53
C ALA A 171 10.45 -21.76 -6.63
N LEU A 172 10.70 -21.07 -5.52
CA LEU A 172 11.04 -19.64 -5.54
C LEU A 172 12.26 -19.36 -6.42
N ALA A 173 13.31 -20.18 -6.35
CA ALA A 173 14.51 -20.02 -7.18
C ALA A 173 14.20 -20.19 -8.69
N GLU A 174 13.33 -21.14 -9.05
CA GLU A 174 12.87 -21.32 -10.42
C GLU A 174 12.10 -20.09 -10.93
N TYR A 175 11.12 -19.61 -10.16
CA TYR A 175 10.32 -18.44 -10.54
C TYR A 175 11.18 -17.17 -10.61
N ARG A 176 12.13 -16.97 -9.69
CA ARG A 176 13.09 -15.84 -9.75
C ARG A 176 13.88 -15.84 -11.05
N THR A 177 14.30 -17.03 -11.52
CA THR A 177 15.02 -17.17 -12.79
C THR A 177 14.11 -16.93 -13.98
N ARG A 178 12.92 -17.57 -13.99
CA ARG A 178 11.97 -17.51 -15.09
C ARG A 178 11.33 -16.13 -15.28
N LEU A 179 11.14 -15.40 -14.18
CA LEU A 179 10.42 -14.12 -14.14
C LEU A 179 11.35 -12.93 -13.85
N ALA A 180 12.66 -13.07 -14.02
CA ALA A 180 13.66 -12.06 -13.67
C ALA A 180 13.30 -10.65 -14.17
N ASP A 181 12.88 -10.52 -15.43
CA ASP A 181 12.48 -9.24 -16.03
C ASP A 181 11.24 -8.63 -15.36
N LYS A 182 10.29 -9.46 -14.92
CA LYS A 182 9.07 -9.03 -14.23
C LYS A 182 9.35 -8.63 -12.78
N LEU A 183 10.22 -9.36 -12.09
CA LEU A 183 10.70 -8.96 -10.77
C LEU A 183 11.39 -7.58 -10.86
N GLU A 184 12.26 -7.40 -11.85
CA GLU A 184 12.95 -6.12 -12.05
C GLU A 184 11.99 -4.98 -12.39
N TYR A 185 10.95 -5.23 -13.19
CA TYR A 185 9.88 -4.26 -13.43
C TYR A 185 9.23 -3.78 -12.13
N HIS A 186 8.87 -4.67 -11.21
CA HIS A 186 8.27 -4.29 -9.94
C HIS A 186 9.24 -3.51 -9.05
N ARG A 187 10.53 -3.89 -9.01
CA ARG A 187 11.54 -3.13 -8.26
C ARG A 187 11.70 -1.71 -8.78
N VAL A 188 11.88 -1.55 -10.09
CA VAL A 188 12.11 -0.24 -10.72
C VAL A 188 10.86 0.65 -10.61
N THR A 189 9.66 0.10 -10.76
CA THR A 189 8.44 0.91 -10.60
C THR A 189 8.20 1.35 -9.15
N GLN A 190 8.56 0.53 -8.16
CA GLN A 190 8.57 0.98 -6.76
C GLN A 190 9.63 2.06 -6.50
N PHE A 191 10.79 1.98 -7.16
CA PHE A 191 11.80 3.03 -7.09
C PHE A 191 11.30 4.36 -7.71
N PHE A 192 10.64 4.32 -8.87
CA PHE A 192 10.03 5.53 -9.46
C PHE A 192 8.96 6.13 -8.55
N PHE A 193 8.12 5.30 -7.93
CA PHE A 193 7.15 5.74 -6.94
C PHE A 193 7.86 6.43 -5.77
N ASP A 194 8.90 5.80 -5.22
CA ASP A 194 9.65 6.28 -4.05
C ASP A 194 10.31 7.64 -4.31
N GLU A 195 11.04 7.78 -5.42
CA GLU A 195 11.72 9.03 -5.77
C GLU A 195 10.73 10.18 -5.97
N GLN A 196 9.67 9.95 -6.74
CA GLN A 196 8.68 10.99 -7.01
C GLN A 196 7.89 11.38 -5.76
N TRP A 197 7.49 10.40 -4.94
CA TRP A 197 6.80 10.68 -3.68
C TRP A 197 7.68 11.47 -2.71
N HIS A 198 8.93 11.04 -2.51
CA HIS A 198 9.83 11.73 -1.59
C HIS A 198 10.19 13.14 -2.07
N ALA A 199 10.28 13.37 -3.39
CA ALA A 199 10.43 14.71 -3.95
C ALA A 199 9.22 15.62 -3.63
N LEU A 200 8.00 15.11 -3.79
CA LEU A 200 6.77 15.84 -3.47
C LEU A 200 6.64 16.11 -1.96
N LYS A 201 6.85 15.08 -1.13
CA LYS A 201 6.81 15.19 0.34
C LYS A 201 7.84 16.20 0.84
N LYS A 202 9.07 16.15 0.31
CA LYS A 202 10.11 17.11 0.63
C LYS A 202 9.65 18.54 0.29
N TYR A 203 9.07 18.74 -0.89
CA TYR A 203 8.56 20.05 -1.29
C TYR A 203 7.44 20.56 -0.37
N ALA A 204 6.50 19.69 0.02
CA ALA A 204 5.46 20.03 0.99
C ALA A 204 6.07 20.46 2.33
N ASN A 205 6.98 19.65 2.86
CA ASN A 205 7.64 19.91 4.15
C ASN A 205 8.52 21.17 4.15
N ASP A 206 9.27 21.42 3.08
CA ASP A 206 10.06 22.65 2.91
C ASP A 206 9.16 23.91 2.88
N ASN A 207 7.88 23.75 2.52
CA ASN A 207 6.86 24.79 2.54
C ASN A 207 5.95 24.72 3.78
N PHE A 208 6.36 24.00 4.83
CA PHE A 208 5.65 23.86 6.11
C PHE A 208 4.26 23.20 6.00
N ILE A 209 4.03 22.40 4.95
CA ILE A 209 2.85 21.55 4.80
C ILE A 209 3.25 20.13 5.18
N GLN A 210 2.65 19.62 6.26
CA GLN A 210 2.83 18.23 6.70
C GLN A 210 1.79 17.32 6.06
N ILE A 211 2.18 16.08 5.76
CA ILE A 211 1.30 15.08 5.14
C ILE A 211 0.73 14.15 6.22
N ILE A 212 -0.59 14.11 6.33
CA ILE A 212 -1.31 13.12 7.13
C ILE A 212 -1.65 11.95 6.20
N GLY A 213 -0.95 10.84 6.38
CA GLY A 213 -1.28 9.58 5.73
C GLY A 213 -2.37 8.82 6.47
N ASP A 214 -2.83 7.74 5.85
CA ASP A 214 -3.81 6.83 6.41
C ASP A 214 -3.35 5.38 6.24
N MET A 215 -3.59 4.57 7.25
CA MET A 215 -3.20 3.17 7.30
C MET A 215 -4.38 2.31 7.78
N PRO A 216 -4.90 1.40 6.93
CA PRO A 216 -5.89 0.43 7.34
C PRO A 216 -5.33 -0.45 8.47
N ILE A 217 -6.11 -0.75 9.52
CA ILE A 217 -5.60 -1.68 10.55
C ILE A 217 -5.25 -3.03 9.95
N TYR A 218 -6.11 -3.60 9.08
CA TYR A 218 -5.92 -4.91 8.48
C TYR A 218 -5.27 -4.84 7.09
N VAL A 219 -4.64 -5.94 6.68
CA VAL A 219 -4.20 -6.16 5.29
C VAL A 219 -5.28 -6.91 4.50
N ALA A 220 -5.16 -6.97 3.18
CA ALA A 220 -6.04 -7.79 2.35
C ALA A 220 -5.69 -9.29 2.44
N ALA A 221 -6.66 -10.18 2.25
CA ALA A 221 -6.41 -11.62 2.18
C ALA A 221 -5.51 -12.00 0.99
N ASP A 222 -5.73 -11.34 -0.15
CA ASP A 222 -4.88 -11.44 -1.33
C ASP A 222 -3.77 -10.39 -1.26
N SER A 223 -2.74 -10.67 -0.46
CA SER A 223 -1.59 -9.80 -0.26
C SER A 223 -0.29 -10.59 -0.11
N VAL A 224 0.83 -9.91 -0.34
CA VAL A 224 2.17 -10.46 -0.10
C VAL A 224 2.37 -10.79 1.38
N GLU A 225 1.80 -10.03 2.32
CA GLU A 225 1.99 -10.33 3.75
C GLU A 225 1.29 -11.63 4.16
N MET A 226 0.09 -11.91 3.64
CA MET A 226 -0.57 -13.19 3.87
C MET A 226 0.22 -14.37 3.26
N TRP A 227 0.83 -14.17 2.10
CA TRP A 227 1.60 -15.21 1.43
C TRP A 227 3.00 -15.43 2.03
N ALA A 228 3.70 -14.35 2.40
CA ALA A 228 5.10 -14.38 2.84
C ALA A 228 5.26 -14.56 4.36
N THR A 229 4.31 -14.06 5.16
CA THR A 229 4.36 -14.13 6.63
C THR A 229 3.05 -14.64 7.25
N PRO A 230 2.53 -15.81 6.81
CA PRO A 230 1.23 -16.32 7.25
C PRO A 230 1.12 -16.54 8.77
N HIS A 231 2.24 -16.80 9.46
CA HIS A 231 2.29 -17.00 10.91
C HIS A 231 1.83 -15.79 11.75
N TYR A 232 1.83 -14.59 11.16
CA TYR A 232 1.27 -13.38 11.80
C TYR A 232 -0.25 -13.26 11.68
N PHE A 233 -0.91 -14.23 11.04
CA PHE A 233 -2.35 -14.25 10.80
C PHE A 233 -2.97 -15.54 11.34
N LYS A 234 -4.28 -15.50 11.61
CA LYS A 234 -5.03 -16.69 12.03
C LYS A 234 -5.46 -17.47 10.79
N THR A 235 -4.60 -18.38 10.33
CA THR A 235 -4.84 -19.23 9.16
C THR A 235 -4.83 -20.72 9.49
N ASP A 236 -5.41 -21.54 8.62
CA ASP A 236 -5.22 -22.99 8.60
C ASP A 236 -3.84 -23.39 8.00
N GLU A 237 -3.59 -24.70 7.86
CA GLU A 237 -2.34 -25.22 7.29
C GLU A 237 -2.18 -24.94 5.79
N GLU A 238 -3.29 -24.67 5.10
CA GLU A 238 -3.38 -24.28 3.71
C GLU A 238 -3.24 -22.76 3.51
N GLY A 239 -3.25 -21.99 4.60
CA GLY A 239 -3.11 -20.54 4.63
C GLY A 239 -4.42 -19.77 4.40
N ASN A 240 -5.57 -20.44 4.46
CA ASN A 240 -6.87 -19.76 4.42
C ASN A 240 -7.17 -19.12 5.80
N PRO A 241 -7.81 -17.94 5.85
CA PRO A 241 -8.23 -17.34 7.12
C PRO A 241 -9.19 -18.25 7.89
N LEU A 242 -8.93 -18.47 9.18
CA LEU A 242 -9.87 -19.16 10.09
C LEU A 242 -11.04 -18.25 10.49
N CYS A 243 -10.77 -16.94 10.50
CA CYS A 243 -11.72 -15.90 10.84
C CYS A 243 -11.35 -14.61 10.13
N VAL A 244 -12.35 -13.77 9.92
CA VAL A 244 -12.24 -12.51 9.19
C VAL A 244 -12.75 -11.33 10.01
N ALA A 245 -12.29 -10.15 9.61
CA ALA A 245 -12.65 -8.89 10.22
C ALA A 245 -14.03 -8.40 9.79
N GLY A 246 -14.62 -7.59 10.65
CA GLY A 246 -15.86 -6.89 10.41
C GLY A 246 -16.28 -6.03 11.58
N CYS A 247 -17.53 -5.60 11.56
CA CYS A 247 -18.20 -4.97 12.69
C CYS A 247 -19.53 -5.70 13.00
N PRO A 248 -19.91 -5.81 14.28
CA PRO A 248 -21.18 -6.43 14.66
C PRO A 248 -22.37 -5.64 14.10
N ALA A 249 -23.55 -6.26 14.16
CA ALA A 249 -24.79 -5.55 13.91
C ALA A 249 -24.98 -4.40 14.91
N ASP A 250 -25.49 -3.28 14.41
CA ASP A 250 -25.87 -2.12 15.20
C ASP A 250 -27.19 -1.52 14.67
N ASP A 251 -27.63 -0.41 15.27
CA ASP A 251 -28.88 0.26 14.90
C ASP A 251 -28.86 0.83 13.47
N PHE A 252 -27.69 0.98 12.84
CA PHE A 252 -27.53 1.49 11.48
C PHE A 252 -27.34 0.36 10.45
N SER A 253 -26.72 -0.75 10.83
CA SER A 253 -26.51 -1.94 10.02
C SER A 253 -26.98 -3.21 10.76
N PRO A 254 -28.20 -3.69 10.50
CA PRO A 254 -28.76 -4.88 11.17
C PRO A 254 -27.99 -6.18 10.93
N LEU A 255 -27.17 -6.25 9.88
CA LEU A 255 -26.31 -7.41 9.57
C LEU A 255 -24.84 -7.19 9.93
N GLY A 256 -24.51 -6.03 10.50
CA GLY A 256 -23.14 -5.58 10.69
C GLY A 256 -22.43 -5.35 9.36
N GLN A 257 -21.11 -5.47 9.36
CA GLN A 257 -20.29 -5.36 8.16
C GLN A 257 -19.29 -6.50 8.12
N LEU A 258 -19.30 -7.27 7.04
CA LEU A 258 -18.33 -8.33 6.79
C LEU A 258 -17.26 -7.77 5.83
N TRP A 259 -16.07 -7.46 6.34
CA TRP A 259 -15.00 -6.87 5.53
C TRP A 259 -14.15 -7.93 4.83
N GLY A 260 -14.03 -9.11 5.44
CA GLY A 260 -13.32 -10.25 4.85
C GLY A 260 -11.80 -10.22 5.03
N ASN A 261 -11.23 -9.20 5.67
CA ASN A 261 -9.79 -9.15 5.95
C ASN A 261 -9.39 -10.26 6.93
N PRO A 262 -8.19 -10.87 6.77
CA PRO A 262 -7.64 -11.80 7.74
C PRO A 262 -7.37 -11.11 9.09
N ILE A 263 -7.58 -11.86 10.17
CA ILE A 263 -7.28 -11.39 11.53
C ILE A 263 -5.84 -11.75 11.92
N TYR A 264 -5.16 -10.81 12.58
CA TYR A 264 -3.82 -11.02 13.12
C TYR A 264 -3.77 -12.09 14.21
N ASN A 265 -2.70 -12.87 14.21
CA ASN A 265 -2.27 -13.67 15.34
C ASN A 265 -1.44 -12.78 16.30
N TRP A 266 -2.15 -12.02 17.14
CA TRP A 266 -1.52 -11.09 18.08
C TRP A 266 -0.60 -11.76 19.10
N GLU A 267 -0.82 -13.03 19.44
CA GLU A 267 0.08 -13.78 20.32
C GLU A 267 1.42 -14.06 19.61
N ALA A 268 1.40 -14.53 18.35
CA ALA A 268 2.62 -14.73 17.57
C ALA A 268 3.38 -13.41 17.34
N MET A 269 2.67 -12.31 17.09
CA MET A 269 3.31 -10.99 17.01
C MET A 269 3.88 -10.54 18.36
N LYS A 270 3.26 -10.90 19.48
CA LYS A 270 3.78 -10.55 20.81
C LYS A 270 5.07 -11.30 21.12
N GLU A 271 5.19 -12.55 20.68
CA GLU A 271 6.37 -13.40 20.91
C GLU A 271 7.65 -12.82 20.31
N ASP A 272 7.56 -12.11 19.17
CA ASP A 272 8.72 -11.47 18.53
C ASP A 272 8.90 -9.99 18.92
N GLY A 273 8.04 -9.45 19.79
CA GLY A 273 8.10 -8.05 20.19
C GLY A 273 7.45 -7.09 19.20
N TYR A 274 6.45 -7.57 18.45
CA TYR A 274 5.64 -6.83 17.48
C TYR A 274 6.45 -6.29 16.30
N THR A 275 7.46 -7.04 15.84
CA THR A 275 8.41 -6.53 14.84
C THR A 275 7.74 -6.12 13.53
N TRP A 276 6.75 -6.89 13.06
CA TRP A 276 6.02 -6.60 11.84
C TRP A 276 5.29 -5.25 11.91
N TRP A 277 4.61 -4.96 13.02
CA TRP A 277 3.89 -3.70 13.20
C TRP A 277 4.84 -2.51 13.38
N SER A 278 5.96 -2.69 14.09
CA SER A 278 7.00 -1.66 14.18
C SER A 278 7.52 -1.31 12.79
N LYS A 279 7.86 -2.30 11.96
CA LYS A 279 8.34 -2.08 10.59
C LYS A 279 7.29 -1.41 9.70
N ARG A 280 6.02 -1.81 9.81
CA ARG A 280 4.92 -1.20 9.07
C ARG A 280 4.75 0.29 9.43
N LEU A 281 4.81 0.62 10.72
CA LEU A 281 4.76 2.01 11.18
C LEU A 281 6.00 2.78 10.73
N GLN A 282 7.19 2.20 10.85
CA GLN A 282 8.43 2.82 10.38
C GLN A 282 8.33 3.19 8.89
N ALA A 283 7.93 2.25 8.02
CA ALA A 283 7.72 2.51 6.60
C ALA A 283 6.64 3.58 6.36
N SER A 284 5.55 3.56 7.13
CA SER A 284 4.50 4.59 7.02
C SER A 284 5.02 5.99 7.38
N PHE A 285 5.91 6.12 8.35
CA PHE A 285 6.52 7.40 8.73
C PHE A 285 7.66 7.87 7.81
N GLU A 286 8.17 6.99 6.94
CA GLU A 286 8.98 7.43 5.79
C GLU A 286 8.10 8.17 4.79
N LEU A 287 6.89 7.65 4.54
CA LEU A 287 5.94 8.23 3.60
C LEU A 287 5.18 9.44 4.15
N PHE A 288 4.89 9.51 5.45
CA PHE A 288 3.99 10.51 6.03
C PHE A 288 4.59 11.18 7.27
N ASP A 289 4.16 12.41 7.56
CA ASP A 289 4.59 13.12 8.77
C ASP A 289 3.69 12.81 9.96
N VAL A 290 2.44 12.43 9.71
CA VAL A 290 1.44 11.97 10.69
C VAL A 290 0.71 10.77 10.09
N VAL A 291 0.41 9.75 10.89
CA VAL A 291 -0.32 8.56 10.42
C VAL A 291 -1.65 8.43 11.14
N ARG A 292 -2.75 8.54 10.41
CA ARG A 292 -4.06 8.08 10.87
C ARG A 292 -4.10 6.55 10.78
N ILE A 293 -4.55 5.88 11.84
CA ILE A 293 -4.79 4.44 11.81
C ILE A 293 -6.29 4.22 11.88
N ASP A 294 -6.83 3.67 10.79
CA ASP A 294 -8.24 3.30 10.64
C ASP A 294 -8.62 2.18 11.61
N HIS A 295 -9.85 2.21 12.11
CA HIS A 295 -10.40 1.25 13.06
C HIS A 295 -9.51 1.04 14.29
N PHE A 296 -9.03 2.13 14.89
CA PHE A 296 -8.07 2.10 16.01
C PHE A 296 -8.58 1.27 17.20
N ARG A 297 -9.91 1.24 17.41
CA ARG A 297 -10.54 0.42 18.43
C ARG A 297 -10.19 -1.08 18.34
N GLY A 298 -9.82 -1.58 17.15
CA GLY A 298 -9.36 -2.94 16.92
C GLY A 298 -8.11 -3.34 17.73
N PHE A 299 -7.28 -2.37 18.12
CA PHE A 299 -6.16 -2.63 19.03
C PHE A 299 -6.61 -2.92 20.46
N SER A 300 -7.76 -2.40 20.90
CA SER A 300 -8.36 -2.71 22.20
C SER A 300 -9.15 -4.02 22.14
N ALA A 301 -10.09 -4.11 21.21
CA ALA A 301 -10.85 -5.33 20.91
C ALA A 301 -11.36 -5.29 19.47
N TYR A 302 -11.34 -6.43 18.78
CA TYR A 302 -11.82 -6.56 17.40
C TYR A 302 -12.95 -7.59 17.31
N TRP A 303 -13.81 -7.43 16.30
CA TRP A 303 -14.91 -8.35 16.03
C TRP A 303 -14.39 -9.46 15.11
N GLU A 304 -14.36 -10.68 15.63
CA GLU A 304 -13.87 -11.86 14.93
C GLU A 304 -15.06 -12.67 14.41
N ILE A 305 -15.17 -12.81 13.09
CA ILE A 305 -16.26 -13.53 12.41
C ILE A 305 -15.68 -14.83 11.82
N PRO A 306 -16.32 -16.01 11.98
CA PRO A 306 -15.92 -17.23 11.26
C PRO A 306 -15.81 -17.00 9.75
N ALA A 307 -14.78 -17.52 9.09
CA ALA A 307 -14.50 -17.22 7.68
C ALA A 307 -15.61 -17.70 6.72
N GLU A 308 -16.35 -18.74 7.10
CA GLU A 308 -17.47 -19.31 6.35
C GLU A 308 -18.80 -18.55 6.55
N ALA A 309 -18.82 -17.50 7.38
CA ALA A 309 -20.03 -16.75 7.67
C ALA A 309 -20.50 -15.92 6.46
N GLU A 310 -21.82 -15.91 6.20
CA GLU A 310 -22.42 -15.07 5.16
C GLU A 310 -22.51 -13.58 5.56
N ASN A 311 -22.45 -13.27 6.85
CA ASN A 311 -22.55 -11.92 7.40
C ASN A 311 -21.87 -11.83 8.78
N ALA A 312 -21.90 -10.64 9.39
CA ALA A 312 -21.17 -10.36 10.62
C ALA A 312 -21.92 -10.69 11.92
N THR A 313 -23.14 -11.24 11.88
CA THR A 313 -23.96 -11.39 13.10
C THR A 313 -23.47 -12.49 14.05
N ILE A 314 -22.68 -13.45 13.56
CA ILE A 314 -22.21 -14.61 14.33
C ILE A 314 -20.78 -14.48 14.87
N GLY A 315 -20.22 -13.26 14.85
CA GLY A 315 -18.89 -13.01 15.40
C GLY A 315 -18.84 -12.91 16.93
N LYS A 316 -17.64 -12.62 17.45
CA LYS A 316 -17.41 -12.36 18.88
C LYS A 316 -16.36 -11.27 19.08
N TRP A 317 -16.47 -10.55 20.20
CA TRP A 317 -15.42 -9.62 20.62
C TRP A 317 -14.21 -10.40 21.15
N VAL A 318 -13.05 -10.13 20.56
CA VAL A 318 -11.76 -10.68 21.01
C VAL A 318 -10.86 -9.52 21.42
N LYS A 319 -10.13 -9.69 22.51
CA LYS A 319 -9.19 -8.68 23.00
C LYS A 319 -8.03 -8.51 22.00
N GLY A 320 -7.71 -7.27 21.66
CA GLY A 320 -6.55 -6.90 20.86
C GLY A 320 -5.26 -6.85 21.70
N PRO A 321 -4.13 -6.43 21.11
CA PRO A 321 -2.85 -6.34 21.80
C PRO A 321 -2.82 -5.24 22.87
N GLY A 322 -3.76 -4.29 22.80
CA GLY A 322 -3.86 -3.15 23.70
C GLY A 322 -2.59 -2.31 23.70
N TYR A 323 -2.21 -1.83 24.88
CA TYR A 323 -1.04 -0.97 25.05
C TYR A 323 0.30 -1.67 24.83
N ASP A 324 0.36 -3.02 24.89
CA ASP A 324 1.63 -3.75 24.75
C ASP A 324 2.29 -3.49 23.38
N LEU A 325 1.49 -3.42 22.31
CA LEU A 325 1.96 -3.06 20.97
C LEU A 325 2.56 -1.65 20.95
N PHE A 326 1.80 -0.65 21.39
CA PHE A 326 2.24 0.74 21.35
C PHE A 326 3.43 1.02 22.26
N LYS A 327 3.56 0.27 23.37
CA LYS A 327 4.74 0.30 24.21
C LYS A 327 5.97 -0.21 23.44
N ALA A 328 5.87 -1.36 22.76
CA ALA A 328 6.97 -1.91 21.97
C ALA A 328 7.38 -0.99 20.82
N VAL A 329 6.39 -0.43 20.11
CA VAL A 329 6.62 0.58 19.06
C VAL A 329 7.34 1.80 19.62
N LYS A 330 6.89 2.33 20.77
CA LYS A 330 7.52 3.49 21.42
C LYS A 330 8.95 3.21 21.86
N GLU A 331 9.24 2.01 22.34
CA GLU A 331 10.59 1.59 22.73
C GLU A 331 11.53 1.48 21.51
N GLN A 332 11.01 1.09 20.34
CA GLN A 332 11.80 0.88 19.12
C GLN A 332 11.96 2.16 18.28
N LEU A 333 10.90 2.95 18.14
CA LEU A 333 10.81 4.07 17.19
C LEU A 333 10.65 5.44 17.87
N GLY A 334 10.46 5.47 19.19
CA GLY A 334 10.18 6.70 19.94
C GLY A 334 8.72 7.14 19.88
N GLU A 335 8.46 8.40 20.20
CA GLU A 335 7.11 8.95 20.10
C GLU A 335 6.77 9.25 18.64
N LEU A 336 5.66 8.69 18.18
CA LEU A 336 5.18 8.81 16.81
C LEU A 336 3.87 9.61 16.76
N PRO A 337 3.71 10.55 15.81
CA PRO A 337 2.48 11.31 15.65
C PRO A 337 1.40 10.45 14.98
N ILE A 338 0.60 9.79 15.81
CA ILE A 338 -0.51 8.92 15.38
C ILE A 338 -1.85 9.60 15.67
N ILE A 339 -2.76 9.55 14.69
CA ILE A 339 -4.17 9.90 14.86
C ILE A 339 -4.97 8.60 14.96
N ALA A 340 -5.75 8.44 16.04
CA ALA A 340 -6.71 7.35 16.16
C ALA A 340 -8.00 7.71 15.42
N GLU A 341 -8.46 6.83 14.55
CA GLU A 341 -9.86 6.79 14.10
C GLU A 341 -10.66 6.01 15.16
N ASP A 342 -11.54 6.70 15.90
CA ASP A 342 -12.15 6.21 17.14
C ASP A 342 -13.68 6.07 17.13
#